data_AF-A0A954LX97-F1
#
_entry.id   AF-A0A954LX97-F1
#
_cell.length_a   1.000
_cell.length_b   1.000
_cell.length_c   1.000
_cell.angle_alpha   90.00
_cell.angle_beta   90.00
_cell.angle_gamma   90.00
#
_symmetry.space_group_name_H-M   'P 1'
#
loop_
_entity.id
_entity.type
_entity.pdbx_description
1 polymer ?
#
loop_
_entity_poly.entity_id
_entity_poly.type
_entity_poly.pdbx_seq_one_letter_code
_entity_poly.pdbx_strand_id
1 'polypeptide(L)'
;MPATLPLPTKPSPPRKTPKRRAQWRQRLRDSESGVRQGVRSDSSFAVHFFLGTVVATAAFVLNFTVIEWAVLILAFTTVLSAEMFHQLLKTLWEQEGRLLSTRSQEALRIGTAAVMVTIAGSLTVSGLLFARRIMALWAE
;
A
#
# COMPACT_ATOMS: atom_id res chain seq x y z
N MET A 1 -6.30 -24.52 -71.06
CA MET A 1 -6.98 -24.40 -69.76
C MET A 1 -6.95 -22.94 -69.35
N PRO A 2 -8.08 -22.24 -69.16
CA PRO A 2 -8.05 -20.83 -68.77
C PRO A 2 -7.82 -20.71 -67.26
N ALA A 3 -6.92 -19.81 -66.86
CA ALA A 3 -6.64 -19.51 -65.47
C ALA A 3 -7.85 -18.79 -64.84
N THR A 4 -8.47 -19.40 -63.85
CA THR A 4 -9.53 -18.80 -63.04
C THR A 4 -8.93 -17.75 -62.10
N LEU A 5 -9.26 -16.48 -62.32
CA LEU A 5 -8.90 -15.37 -61.42
C LEU A 5 -9.58 -15.55 -60.04
N PRO A 6 -8.85 -15.33 -58.91
CA PRO A 6 -9.47 -15.33 -57.59
C PRO A 6 -10.43 -14.15 -57.45
N LEU A 7 -11.61 -14.40 -56.88
CA LEU A 7 -12.63 -13.38 -56.62
C LEU A 7 -12.14 -12.35 -55.58
N PRO A 8 -12.52 -11.06 -55.71
CA PRO A 8 -12.21 -10.05 -54.71
C PRO A 8 -12.87 -10.39 -53.38
N THR A 9 -12.07 -10.58 -52.34
CA THR A 9 -12.51 -10.83 -50.97
C THR A 9 -13.24 -9.60 -50.43
N LYS A 10 -14.48 -9.81 -49.95
CA LYS A 10 -15.30 -8.75 -49.34
C LYS A 10 -14.52 -8.05 -48.22
N PRO A 11 -14.58 -6.71 -48.11
CA PRO A 11 -13.93 -5.98 -47.04
C PRO A 11 -14.48 -6.45 -45.69
N SER A 12 -13.57 -6.75 -44.76
CA SER A 12 -13.91 -7.16 -43.40
C SER A 12 -14.64 -6.04 -42.67
N PRO A 13 -15.69 -6.34 -41.87
CA PRO A 13 -16.41 -5.31 -41.15
C PRO A 13 -15.48 -4.57 -40.16
N PRO A 14 -15.72 -3.27 -39.92
CA PRO A 14 -14.87 -2.47 -39.04
C PRO A 14 -14.87 -3.06 -37.62
N ARG A 15 -13.67 -3.32 -37.10
CA ARG A 15 -13.43 -3.85 -35.74
C ARG A 15 -13.96 -2.84 -34.72
N LYS A 16 -15.05 -3.18 -34.02
CA LYS A 16 -15.60 -2.36 -32.94
C LYS A 16 -14.53 -2.16 -31.85
N THR A 17 -14.05 -0.93 -31.69
CA THR A 17 -13.12 -0.58 -30.62
C THR A 17 -13.84 -0.69 -29.27
N PRO A 18 -13.28 -1.38 -28.27
CA PRO A 18 -13.95 -1.55 -26.99
C PRO A 18 -14.14 -0.19 -26.32
N LYS A 19 -15.35 0.07 -25.81
CA LYS A 19 -15.70 1.29 -25.08
C LYS A 19 -14.72 1.50 -23.94
N ARG A 20 -13.92 2.57 -24.03
CA ARG A 20 -12.93 3.01 -23.05
C ARG A 20 -13.65 3.30 -21.72
N ARG A 21 -13.74 2.29 -20.84
CA ARG A 21 -14.17 2.48 -19.44
C ARG A 21 -13.35 3.62 -18.85
N ALA A 22 -14.00 4.46 -18.05
CA ALA A 22 -13.38 5.66 -17.50
C ALA A 22 -12.08 5.28 -16.75
N GLN A 23 -10.94 5.69 -17.30
CA GLN A 23 -9.59 5.25 -16.88
C GLN A 23 -9.32 5.52 -15.39
N TRP A 24 -9.97 6.53 -14.80
CA TRP A 24 -9.87 6.83 -13.37
C TRP A 24 -10.53 5.77 -12.48
N ARG A 25 -11.66 5.17 -12.90
CA ARG A 25 -12.30 4.08 -12.16
C ARG A 25 -11.47 2.81 -12.23
N GLN A 26 -10.79 2.58 -13.35
CA GLN A 26 -9.88 1.45 -13.48
C GLN A 26 -8.69 1.63 -12.51
N ARG A 27 -8.05 2.81 -12.50
CA ARG A 27 -6.97 3.13 -11.54
C ARG A 27 -7.38 2.97 -10.07
N LEU A 28 -8.58 3.42 -9.69
CA LEU A 28 -9.10 3.22 -8.33
C LEU A 28 -9.30 1.74 -8.00
N ARG A 29 -9.84 0.95 -8.93
CA ARG A 29 -10.00 -0.50 -8.74
C ARG A 29 -8.67 -1.22 -8.67
N ASP A 30 -7.69 -0.77 -9.45
CA ASP A 30 -6.34 -1.33 -9.42
C ASP A 30 -5.66 -1.00 -8.07
N SER A 31 -5.77 0.25 -7.58
CA SER A 31 -5.34 0.66 -6.23
C SER A 31 -6.04 -0.12 -5.11
N GLU A 32 -7.36 -0.29 -5.19
CA GLU A 32 -8.16 -1.06 -4.23
C GLU A 32 -7.75 -2.54 -4.24
N SER A 33 -7.53 -3.12 -5.43
CA SER A 33 -7.06 -4.49 -5.56
C SER A 33 -5.66 -4.67 -4.98
N GLY A 34 -4.76 -3.70 -5.18
CA GLY A 34 -3.41 -3.70 -4.61
C GLY A 34 -3.42 -3.57 -3.08
N VAL A 35 -4.25 -2.70 -2.52
CA VAL A 35 -4.46 -2.62 -1.06
C VAL A 35 -5.00 -3.93 -0.52
N ARG A 36 -6.04 -4.51 -1.16
CA ARG A 36 -6.65 -5.77 -0.72
C ARG A 36 -5.68 -6.96 -0.83
N GLN A 37 -4.79 -6.95 -1.81
CA GLN A 37 -3.77 -7.97 -1.98
C GLN A 37 -2.66 -7.83 -0.93
N GLY A 38 -2.20 -6.60 -0.63
CA GLY A 38 -1.27 -6.34 0.46
C GLY A 38 -1.83 -6.72 1.84
N VAL A 39 -3.11 -6.43 2.09
CA VAL A 39 -3.82 -6.81 3.33
C VAL A 39 -3.92 -8.33 3.49
N ARG A 40 -4.01 -9.09 2.39
CA ARG A 40 -4.15 -10.55 2.40
C ARG A 40 -2.82 -11.32 2.33
N SER A 41 -1.75 -10.68 1.87
CA SER A 41 -0.46 -11.36 1.66
C SER A 41 0.37 -11.54 2.93
N ASP A 42 0.16 -10.75 4.00
CA ASP A 42 1.01 -10.87 5.20
C ASP A 42 0.29 -10.56 6.53
N SER A 43 0.63 -11.31 7.58
CA SER A 43 0.04 -11.16 8.92
C SER A 43 0.46 -9.85 9.60
N SER A 44 1.62 -9.31 9.23
CA SER A 44 2.14 -8.04 9.75
C SER A 44 1.19 -6.88 9.51
N PHE A 45 0.49 -6.85 8.36
CA PHE A 45 -0.47 -5.78 8.07
C PHE A 45 -1.66 -5.77 9.03
N ALA A 46 -2.17 -6.96 9.39
CA ALA A 46 -3.27 -7.10 10.34
C ALA A 46 -2.88 -6.61 11.74
N VAL A 47 -1.64 -6.90 12.18
CA VAL A 47 -1.11 -6.40 13.46
C VAL A 47 -1.05 -4.88 13.48
N HIS A 48 -0.54 -4.25 12.41
CA HIS A 48 -0.50 -2.80 12.30
C HIS A 48 -1.91 -2.19 12.31
N PHE A 49 -2.86 -2.78 11.59
CA PHE A 49 -4.25 -2.33 11.58
C PHE A 49 -4.92 -2.43 12.96
N PHE A 50 -4.74 -3.56 13.65
CA PHE A 50 -5.23 -3.74 15.01
C PHE A 50 -4.63 -2.71 15.97
N LEU A 51 -3.30 -2.53 15.94
CA LEU A 51 -2.61 -1.58 16.79
C LEU A 51 -3.05 -0.13 16.49
N GLY A 52 -3.22 0.21 15.20
CA GLY A 52 -3.76 1.50 14.79
C GLY A 52 -5.17 1.75 15.33
N THR A 53 -6.01 0.72 15.42
CA THR A 53 -7.36 0.82 16.01
C THR A 53 -7.29 1.10 17.52
N VAL A 54 -6.40 0.41 18.24
CA VAL A 54 -6.17 0.65 19.68
C VAL A 54 -5.67 2.08 19.91
N VAL A 55 -4.68 2.52 19.14
CA VAL A 55 -4.11 3.87 19.21
C VAL A 55 -5.17 4.94 18.89
N ALA A 56 -5.99 4.75 17.85
CA ALA A 56 -7.07 5.66 17.51
C ALA A 56 -8.13 5.74 18.62
N THR A 57 -8.49 4.60 19.22
CA THR A 57 -9.45 4.56 20.33
C THR A 57 -8.90 5.33 21.54
N ALA A 58 -7.63 5.15 21.87
CA ALA A 58 -7.00 5.87 22.98
C ALA A 58 -6.91 7.38 22.69
N ALA A 59 -6.60 7.79 21.46
CA ALA A 59 -6.57 9.20 21.04
C ALA A 59 -7.97 9.86 21.13
N PHE A 60 -9.02 9.09 20.81
CA PHE A 60 -10.40 9.52 20.97
C PHE A 60 -10.76 9.74 22.44
N VAL A 61 -10.45 8.78 23.32
CA VAL A 61 -10.70 8.87 24.76
C VAL A 61 -9.98 10.08 25.38
N LEU A 62 -8.75 10.35 24.94
CA LEU A 62 -7.97 11.50 25.42
C LEU A 62 -8.35 12.83 24.76
N ASN A 63 -9.39 12.89 23.92
CA ASN A 63 -9.85 14.10 23.24
C ASN A 63 -8.69 14.83 22.53
N PHE A 64 -7.98 14.12 21.65
CA PHE A 64 -6.95 14.71 20.80
C PHE A 64 -7.51 15.82 19.93
N THR A 65 -6.74 16.89 19.75
CA THR A 65 -7.03 18.00 18.85
C THR A 65 -6.90 17.59 17.39
N VAL A 66 -7.43 18.41 16.48
CA VAL A 66 -7.37 18.16 15.02
C VAL A 66 -5.93 17.98 14.52
N ILE A 67 -4.98 18.75 15.07
CA ILE A 67 -3.57 18.67 14.69
C ILE A 67 -2.96 17.34 15.18
N GLU A 68 -3.28 16.92 16.40
CA GLU A 68 -2.77 15.66 16.95
C GLU A 68 -3.31 14.46 16.16
N TRP A 69 -4.59 14.50 15.76
CA TRP A 69 -5.17 13.53 14.82
C TRP A 69 -4.47 13.53 13.46
N ALA A 70 -4.21 14.70 12.88
CA ALA A 70 -3.54 14.80 11.59
C ALA A 70 -2.14 14.18 11.63
N VAL A 71 -1.38 14.45 12.70
CA VAL A 71 -0.04 13.88 12.90
C VAL A 71 -0.11 12.37 13.11
N LEU A 72 -1.09 11.87 13.88
CA LEU A 72 -1.28 10.45 14.15
C LEU A 72 -1.68 9.67 12.89
N ILE A 73 -2.57 10.23 12.06
CA ILE A 73 -2.95 9.68 10.75
C ILE A 73 -1.74 9.67 9.81
N LEU A 74 -0.95 10.75 9.77
CA LEU A 74 0.25 10.82 8.94
C LEU A 74 1.31 9.78 9.34
N ALA A 75 1.55 9.63 10.65
CA ALA A 75 2.46 8.62 11.18
C ALA A 75 2.00 7.20 10.82
N PHE A 76 0.72 6.90 10.99
CA PHE A 76 0.15 5.59 10.68
C PHE A 76 0.17 5.26 9.18
N THR A 77 -0.24 6.20 8.33
CA THR A 77 -0.23 6.03 6.87
C THR A 77 1.19 5.88 6.31
N THR A 78 2.19 6.52 6.92
CA THR A 78 3.60 6.34 6.57
C THR A 78 4.08 4.92 6.84
N VAL A 79 3.72 4.34 7.99
CA VAL A 79 4.06 2.94 8.33
C VAL A 79 3.39 1.97 7.35
N LEU A 80 2.10 2.14 7.06
CA LEU A 80 1.40 1.29 6.10
C LEU A 80 2.00 1.39 4.69
N SER A 81 2.37 2.60 4.27
CA SER A 81 3.05 2.83 2.99
C SER A 81 4.39 2.08 2.94
N ALA A 82 5.21 2.19 3.98
CA ALA A 82 6.50 1.49 4.06
C ALA A 82 6.33 -0.04 4.01
N GLU A 83 5.38 -0.59 4.74
CA GLU A 83 5.05 -2.02 4.74
C GLU A 83 4.60 -2.49 3.34
N MET A 84 3.73 -1.73 2.67
CA MET A 84 3.28 -2.05 1.31
C MET A 84 4.42 -2.01 0.30
N PHE A 85 5.33 -1.04 0.39
CA PHE A 85 6.53 -0.99 -0.44
C PHE A 85 7.45 -2.18 -0.18
N HIS A 86 7.62 -2.58 1.08
CA HIS A 86 8.42 -3.76 1.42
C HIS A 86 7.82 -5.04 0.83
N GLN A 87 6.50 -5.23 0.94
CA GLN A 87 5.79 -6.36 0.33
C GLN A 87 5.88 -6.38 -1.20
N LEU A 88 5.82 -5.22 -1.84
CA LEU A 88 6.05 -5.08 -3.29
C LEU A 88 7.45 -5.60 -3.67
N LEU A 89 8.50 -5.13 -2.97
CA LEU A 89 9.87 -5.57 -3.23
C LEU A 89 10.05 -7.07 -3.00
N LYS A 90 9.46 -7.61 -1.94
CA LYS A 90 9.46 -9.06 -1.64
C LYS A 90 8.80 -9.87 -2.75
N THR A 91 7.64 -9.40 -3.24
CA THR A 91 6.91 -10.07 -4.33
C THR A 91 7.68 -10.05 -5.64
N LEU A 92 8.30 -8.91 -5.99
CA LEU A 92 9.15 -8.82 -7.19
C LEU A 92 10.34 -9.78 -7.11
N TRP A 93 11.01 -9.84 -5.95
CA TRP A 93 12.12 -10.76 -5.70
C TRP A 93 11.70 -12.24 -5.84
N GLU A 94 10.52 -12.61 -5.35
CA GLU A 94 10.00 -13.98 -5.49
C GLU A 94 9.68 -14.34 -6.95
N GLN A 95 9.30 -13.37 -7.79
CA GLN A 95 8.95 -13.58 -9.21
C GLN A 95 10.16 -13.65 -10.15
N GLU A 96 11.21 -12.85 -9.93
CA GLU A 96 12.37 -12.76 -10.83
C GLU A 96 13.38 -13.93 -10.69
N GLY A 97 13.13 -14.86 -9.79
CA GLY A 97 13.94 -16.07 -9.62
C GLY A 97 15.25 -15.83 -8.86
N ARG A 98 15.64 -16.79 -8.03
CA ARG A 98 16.79 -16.75 -7.08
C ARG A 98 18.18 -16.57 -7.72
N LEU A 99 18.28 -16.24 -9.00
CA LEU A 99 19.53 -16.05 -9.75
C LEU A 99 20.35 -14.84 -9.27
N LEU A 100 19.76 -13.93 -8.48
CA LEU A 100 20.40 -12.76 -7.86
C LEU A 100 20.50 -12.84 -6.32
N SER A 101 20.58 -14.06 -5.77
CA SER A 101 20.23 -14.36 -4.37
C SER A 101 20.88 -13.48 -3.30
N THR A 102 22.19 -13.22 -3.34
CA THR A 102 22.86 -12.50 -2.24
C THR A 102 22.55 -10.99 -2.23
N ARG A 103 22.69 -10.30 -3.36
CA ARG A 103 22.48 -8.84 -3.45
C ARG A 103 21.02 -8.45 -3.25
N SER A 104 20.10 -9.29 -3.71
CA SER A 104 18.66 -9.04 -3.57
C SER A 104 18.18 -9.31 -2.14
N GLN A 105 18.76 -10.30 -1.45
CA GLN A 105 18.51 -10.50 -0.02
C GLN A 105 18.97 -9.30 0.81
N GLU A 106 20.11 -8.68 0.47
CA GLU A 106 20.57 -7.46 1.12
C GLU A 106 19.58 -6.30 0.93
N ALA A 107 19.04 -6.12 -0.29
CA ALA A 107 18.00 -5.13 -0.56
C ALA A 107 16.72 -5.36 0.27
N LEU A 108 16.29 -6.62 0.43
CA LEU A 108 15.13 -6.94 1.29
C LEU A 108 15.41 -6.70 2.77
N ARG A 109 16.65 -6.90 3.24
CA ARG A 109 17.06 -6.55 4.62
C ARG A 109 17.01 -5.05 4.84
N ILE A 110 17.47 -4.25 3.87
CA ILE A 110 17.34 -2.78 3.91
C ILE A 110 15.87 -2.38 3.93
N GLY A 111 15.01 -3.03 3.13
CA GLY A 111 13.57 -2.80 3.16
C GLY A 111 12.93 -3.11 4.52
N THR A 112 13.33 -4.22 5.14
CA THR A 112 12.87 -4.58 6.50
C THR A 112 13.34 -3.55 7.53
N ALA A 113 14.59 -3.09 7.44
CA ALA A 113 15.13 -2.05 8.30
C ALA A 113 14.38 -0.71 8.12
N ALA A 114 14.04 -0.35 6.88
CA ALA A 114 13.26 0.86 6.59
C ALA A 114 11.88 0.82 7.27
N VAL A 115 11.17 -0.31 7.17
CA VAL A 115 9.90 -0.52 7.89
C VAL A 115 10.10 -0.34 9.40
N MET A 116 11.11 -0.99 9.99
CA MET A 116 11.40 -0.87 11.43
C MET A 116 11.68 0.58 11.86
N VAL A 117 12.43 1.34 11.06
CA VAL A 117 12.67 2.77 11.31
C VAL A 117 11.37 3.56 11.27
N THR A 118 10.48 3.31 10.30
CA THR A 118 9.18 3.99 10.23
C THR A 118 8.27 3.65 11.43
N ILE A 119 8.28 2.39 11.89
CA ILE A 119 7.54 1.96 13.08
C ILE A 119 8.09 2.68 14.32
N ALA A 120 9.42 2.70 14.50
CA ALA A 120 10.05 3.37 15.64
C ALA A 120 9.72 4.87 15.67
N GLY A 121 9.77 5.54 14.51
CA GLY A 121 9.38 6.94 14.37
C GLY A 121 7.91 7.17 14.72
N SER A 122 7.01 6.33 14.19
CA SER A 122 5.56 6.42 14.46
C SER A 122 5.23 6.20 15.93
N LEU A 123 5.88 5.23 16.59
CA LEU A 123 5.75 4.98 18.03
C LEU A 123 6.25 6.17 18.86
N THR A 124 7.39 6.75 18.46
CA THR A 124 7.96 7.92 19.14
C THR A 124 7.01 9.12 19.05
N VAL A 125 6.53 9.44 17.85
CA VAL A 125 5.58 10.54 17.62
C VAL A 125 4.28 10.31 18.40
N SER A 126 3.70 9.12 18.28
CA SER A 126 2.46 8.78 19.00
C SER A 126 2.68 8.89 20.51
N GLY A 127 3.74 8.29 21.04
CA GLY A 127 4.09 8.35 22.47
C GLY A 127 4.22 9.77 22.99
N LEU A 128 4.84 10.68 22.23
CA LEU A 128 4.94 12.09 22.60
C LEU A 128 3.58 12.79 22.65
N LEU A 129 2.69 12.52 21.69
CA LEU A 129 1.33 13.06 21.70
C LEU A 129 0.54 12.57 22.91
N PHE A 130 0.59 11.26 23.18
CA PHE A 130 -0.07 10.66 24.34
C PHE A 130 0.48 11.20 25.66
N ALA A 131 1.81 11.26 25.81
CA ALA A 131 2.46 11.78 27.02
C ALA A 131 2.06 13.25 27.27
N ARG A 132 2.12 14.09 26.23
CA ARG A 132 1.69 15.50 26.32
C ARG A 132 0.25 15.61 26.78
N ARG A 133 -0.67 14.84 26.20
CA ARG A 133 -2.09 14.92 26.53
C ARG A 133 -2.37 14.41 27.94
N ILE A 134 -1.72 13.32 28.35
CA ILE A 134 -1.83 12.80 29.71
C ILE A 134 -1.33 13.84 30.72
N MET A 135 -0.14 14.42 30.52
CA MET A 135 0.38 15.45 31.43
C MET A 135 -0.54 16.67 31.54
N ALA A 136 -1.18 17.09 30.44
CA ALA A 136 -2.16 18.16 30.48
C ALA A 136 -3.39 17.81 31.34
N LEU A 137 -3.87 16.57 31.30
CA LEU A 137 -4.98 16.10 32.14
C LEU A 137 -4.64 16.06 33.64
N TRP A 138 -3.36 15.85 34.00
CA TRP A 138 -2.92 15.88 35.40
C TRP A 138 -2.65 17.30 35.92
N ALA A 139 -2.50 18.27 35.02
CA ALA A 139 -2.23 19.67 35.37
C ALA A 139 -3.51 20.51 35.56
N GLU A 140 -4.67 19.98 35.15
CA GLU A 140 -6.01 20.51 35.41
C GLU A 140 -6.61 19.91 36.69
#